data_AF-A0A9X8J2U9-F1
#
_entry.id   AF-A0A9X8J2U9-F1
#
_cell.length_a   1.000
_cell.length_b   1.000
_cell.length_c   1.000
_cell.angle_alpha   90.00
_cell.angle_beta   90.00
_cell.angle_gamma   90.00
#
_symmetry.space_group_name_H-M   'P 1'
#
loop_
_entity.id
_entity.type
_entity.pdbx_description
1 polymer ?
#
loop_
_entity_poly.entity_id
_entity_poly.type
_entity_poly.pdbx_seq_one_letter_code
_entity_poly.pdbx_strand_id
1 'polypeptide(L)'
;MKANPNYWYYIIGNTLAKAADSVSLFVKGVEILPDGSVVRSETNYSGKFQEAHDASKASIQSRISNLESGGVKGTGKNPEIVKFTEEQLSTKPLYSRDPEKWQKKGGKIEISEEGIWTYIDWYILPNRVSYPGGFPDFKSAGLVRQEVPIGEFNRYDIDFAKADELAPNGPKLDENTWHHHQDLTTMQEVSKEMHRRFRHMGGMSLAKKLKD
;
A
#
# COMPACT_ATOMS: atom_id res chain seq x y z
N MET A 1 -3.67 16.63 15.88
CA MET A 1 -3.60 15.53 14.89
C MET A 1 -2.28 15.66 14.16
N LYS A 2 -1.36 14.69 14.29
CA LYS A 2 -0.08 14.71 13.58
C LYS A 2 -0.26 13.94 12.26
N ALA A 3 0.02 14.59 11.13
CA ALA A 3 -0.03 13.94 9.82
C ALA A 3 1.01 12.82 9.74
N ASN A 4 0.59 11.64 9.26
CA ASN A 4 1.47 10.51 9.04
C ASN A 4 2.37 10.79 7.82
N PRO A 5 3.71 10.90 7.98
CA PRO A 5 4.63 11.26 6.90
C PRO A 5 4.65 10.26 5.74
N ASN A 6 4.11 9.04 5.92
CA ASN A 6 4.04 8.03 4.87
C ASN A 6 2.96 8.30 3.81
N TYR A 7 1.99 9.17 4.10
CA TYR A 7 0.97 9.58 3.11
C TYR A 7 1.55 10.46 2.00
N TRP A 8 2.62 11.21 2.30
CA TRP A 8 3.31 12.08 1.34
C TRP A 8 4.06 11.29 0.25
N TYR A 9 4.60 10.11 0.57
CA TYR A 9 5.28 9.26 -0.41
C TYR A 9 4.35 8.69 -1.47
N TYR A 10 3.08 8.43 -1.12
CA TYR A 10 2.08 7.91 -2.07
C TYR A 10 1.61 8.98 -3.08
N ILE A 11 1.57 10.25 -2.67
CA ILE A 11 1.16 11.36 -3.55
C ILE A 11 2.29 11.73 -4.52
N ILE A 12 3.55 11.79 -4.07
CA ILE A 12 4.69 12.21 -4.90
C ILE A 12 4.91 11.25 -6.09
N GLY A 13 4.71 9.94 -5.91
CA GLY A 13 4.87 8.96 -6.98
C GLY A 13 3.88 9.14 -8.15
N ASN A 14 2.63 9.55 -7.88
CA ASN A 14 1.61 9.71 -8.90
C ASN A 14 1.62 11.11 -9.57
N THR A 15 2.11 12.16 -8.89
CA THR A 15 2.18 13.51 -9.47
C THR A 15 3.32 13.66 -10.48
N LEU A 16 4.45 12.98 -10.28
CA LEU A 16 5.60 13.03 -11.20
C LEU A 16 5.32 12.39 -12.56
N ALA A 17 4.44 11.37 -12.62
CA ALA A 17 4.06 10.72 -13.87
C ALA A 17 3.10 11.57 -14.74
N LYS A 18 2.42 12.58 -14.18
CA LYS A 18 1.49 13.45 -14.90
C LYS A 18 2.02 14.86 -15.20
N ALA A 19 3.12 15.27 -14.56
CA ALA A 19 3.73 16.58 -14.81
C ALA A 19 4.71 16.60 -16.00
N ALA A 20 5.10 15.43 -16.53
CA ALA A 20 6.03 15.34 -17.67
C ALA A 20 5.48 15.93 -18.98
N ASP A 21 4.16 16.07 -19.10
CA ASP A 21 3.49 16.58 -20.31
C ASP A 21 3.16 18.09 -20.28
N SER A 22 3.50 18.81 -19.19
CA SER A 22 3.06 20.21 -19.01
C SER A 22 4.18 21.22 -18.72
N VAL A 23 5.45 20.87 -18.96
CA VAL A 23 6.55 21.81 -18.68
C VAL A 23 6.67 22.85 -19.79
N SER A 24 6.13 24.02 -19.45
CA SER A 24 6.25 25.35 -20.03
C SER A 24 7.50 25.63 -20.89
N LEU A 25 7.29 26.42 -21.94
CA LEU A 25 8.26 26.87 -22.96
C LEU A 25 9.56 27.51 -22.43
N PHE A 26 9.66 27.82 -21.14
CA PHE A 26 10.85 28.45 -20.53
C PHE A 26 12.06 27.51 -20.34
N VAL A 27 11.91 26.18 -20.54
CA VAL A 27 13.00 25.21 -20.26
C VAL A 27 13.86 24.90 -21.50
N LYS A 28 13.64 25.56 -22.64
CA LYS A 28 14.33 25.25 -23.91
C LYS A 28 15.40 26.25 -24.37
N GLY A 29 16.07 26.95 -23.45
CA GLY A 29 17.30 27.71 -23.78
C GLY A 29 17.13 28.74 -24.89
N VAL A 30 16.12 29.60 -24.75
CA VAL A 30 15.78 30.65 -25.71
C VAL A 30 15.96 32.00 -25.03
N GLU A 31 16.77 32.88 -25.63
CA GLU A 31 16.89 34.28 -25.24
C GLU A 31 16.16 35.19 -26.25
N ILE A 32 15.43 36.19 -25.73
CA ILE A 32 14.76 37.22 -26.53
C ILE A 32 15.61 38.48 -26.45
N LEU A 33 16.06 38.97 -27.59
CA LEU A 33 16.85 40.19 -27.70
C LEU A 33 15.96 41.43 -27.53
N PRO A 34 16.54 42.60 -27.17
CA PRO A 34 15.77 43.83 -26.95
C PRO A 34 14.97 44.31 -28.17
N ASP A 35 15.35 43.89 -29.38
CA ASP A 35 14.65 44.18 -30.64
C ASP A 35 13.50 43.19 -30.95
N GLY A 36 13.24 42.26 -30.03
CA GLY A 36 12.19 41.24 -30.15
C GLY A 36 12.59 40.01 -30.97
N SER A 37 13.82 39.94 -31.49
CA SER A 37 14.32 38.76 -32.17
C SER A 37 14.70 37.64 -31.20
N VAL A 38 14.62 36.40 -31.65
CA VAL A 38 14.79 35.21 -30.82
C VAL A 38 16.04 34.44 -31.25
N VAL A 39 16.96 34.20 -30.32
CA VAL A 39 18.19 33.43 -30.57
C VAL A 39 18.16 32.13 -29.74
N ARG A 40 18.47 31.00 -30.39
CA ARG A 40 18.69 29.71 -29.72
C ARG A 40 20.18 29.55 -29.43
N SER A 41 20.57 29.61 -28.17
CA SER A 41 21.91 29.19 -27.75
C SER A 41 21.95 27.67 -27.68
N GLU A 42 22.80 27.02 -28.48
CA GLU A 42 22.99 25.56 -28.45
C GLU A 42 23.72 25.10 -27.17
N THR A 43 23.07 25.21 -26.02
CA THR A 43 23.45 24.38 -24.88
C THR A 43 22.78 23.04 -25.07
N ASN A 44 23.56 21.97 -25.29
CA ASN A 44 23.14 20.57 -25.38
C ASN A 44 22.56 20.06 -24.04
N TYR A 45 21.55 20.75 -23.52
CA TYR A 45 20.87 20.41 -22.28
C TYR A 45 20.12 19.09 -22.46
N SER A 46 19.50 18.85 -23.62
CA SER A 46 18.81 17.59 -23.95
C SER A 46 19.72 16.35 -23.91
N GLY A 47 20.98 16.46 -24.34
CA GLY A 47 21.93 15.36 -24.35
C GLY A 47 22.27 14.86 -22.94
N LYS A 48 22.40 15.77 -21.97
CA LYS A 48 22.69 15.41 -20.57
C LYS A 48 21.53 14.70 -19.88
N PHE A 49 20.28 15.03 -20.22
CA PHE A 49 19.12 14.28 -19.72
C PHE A 49 19.01 12.91 -20.37
N GLN A 50 19.31 12.80 -21.66
CA GLN A 50 19.30 11.52 -22.35
C GLN A 50 20.38 10.59 -21.77
N GLU A 51 21.59 11.09 -21.55
CA GLU A 51 22.68 10.32 -20.96
C GLU A 51 22.39 9.91 -19.51
N ALA A 52 21.84 10.81 -18.68
CA ALA A 52 21.42 10.48 -17.32
C ALA A 52 20.23 9.50 -17.29
N HIS A 53 19.29 9.64 -18.22
CA HIS A 53 18.16 8.73 -18.37
C HIS A 53 18.61 7.34 -18.82
N ASP A 54 19.52 7.27 -19.79
CA ASP A 54 20.07 6.01 -20.31
C ASP A 54 20.98 5.34 -19.28
N ALA A 55 21.77 6.11 -18.53
CA ALA A 55 22.54 5.59 -17.39
C ALA A 55 21.64 5.05 -16.27
N SER A 56 20.53 5.74 -15.97
CA SER A 56 19.54 5.27 -14.99
C SER A 56 18.84 4.00 -15.48
N LYS A 57 18.45 3.97 -16.75
CA LYS A 57 17.83 2.79 -17.40
C LYS A 57 18.80 1.60 -17.41
N ALA A 58 20.07 1.81 -17.71
CA ALA A 58 21.11 0.79 -17.66
C ALA A 58 21.38 0.30 -16.23
N SER A 59 21.36 1.19 -15.23
CA SER A 59 21.51 0.81 -13.82
C SER A 59 20.34 -0.06 -13.33
N ILE A 60 19.12 0.30 -13.70
CA ILE A 60 17.91 -0.48 -13.39
C ILE A 60 17.95 -1.83 -14.13
N GLN A 61 18.29 -1.83 -15.42
CA GLN A 61 18.41 -3.06 -16.19
C GLN A 61 19.54 -3.97 -15.66
N SER A 62 20.66 -3.42 -15.19
CA SER A 62 21.72 -4.20 -14.53
C SER A 62 21.25 -4.81 -13.21
N ARG A 63 20.45 -4.08 -12.42
CA ARG A 63 19.85 -4.63 -11.20
C ARG A 63 18.85 -5.75 -11.53
N ILE A 64 18.03 -5.58 -12.56
CA ILE A 64 17.07 -6.59 -13.04
C ILE A 64 17.81 -7.80 -13.63
N SER A 65 18.86 -7.60 -14.43
CA SER A 65 19.63 -8.70 -15.00
C SER A 65 20.44 -9.46 -13.95
N ASN A 66 20.89 -8.81 -12.88
CA ASN A 66 21.47 -9.51 -11.72
C ASN A 66 20.41 -10.33 -10.96
N LEU A 67 19.14 -9.91 -11.00
CA LEU A 67 17.99 -10.67 -10.48
C LEU A 67 17.57 -11.83 -11.40
N GLU A 68 17.77 -11.71 -12.72
CA GLU A 68 17.36 -12.72 -13.72
C GLU A 68 18.48 -13.71 -14.08
N SER A 69 19.74 -13.28 -14.12
CA SER A 69 20.93 -14.14 -14.30
C SER A 69 21.37 -14.79 -13.00
N GLY A 70 21.04 -14.16 -11.86
CA GLY A 70 20.91 -14.81 -10.58
C GLY A 70 19.59 -15.56 -10.53
N GLY A 71 19.45 -16.61 -11.36
CA GLY A 71 18.54 -17.69 -11.00
C GLY A 71 18.86 -18.01 -9.56
N VAL A 72 17.92 -17.72 -8.65
CA VAL A 72 18.12 -17.85 -7.21
C VAL A 72 18.22 -19.34 -6.90
N LYS A 73 19.34 -19.97 -7.25
CA LYS A 73 20.03 -20.89 -6.37
C LYS A 73 20.58 -20.04 -5.24
N GLY A 74 19.65 -19.60 -4.38
CA GLY A 74 20.01 -19.16 -3.06
C GLY A 74 20.64 -20.36 -2.37
N THR A 75 21.96 -20.38 -2.29
CA THR A 75 22.65 -20.91 -1.10
C THR A 75 22.37 -19.94 0.04
N GLY A 76 21.09 -19.78 0.40
CA GLY A 76 20.61 -18.95 1.49
C GLY A 76 19.76 -19.87 2.34
N LYS A 77 20.18 -20.06 3.60
CA LYS A 77 19.44 -20.83 4.60
C LYS A 77 17.95 -20.53 4.44
N ASN A 78 17.10 -21.57 4.32
CA ASN A 78 15.66 -21.41 4.42
C ASN A 78 15.39 -20.44 5.58
N PRO A 79 14.58 -19.38 5.40
CA PRO A 79 14.24 -18.49 6.50
C PRO A 79 13.76 -19.39 7.64
N GLU A 80 14.41 -19.27 8.79
CA GLU A 80 14.11 -20.14 9.92
C GLU A 80 12.66 -19.90 10.30
N ILE A 81 11.81 -20.88 9.99
CA ILE A 81 10.38 -20.80 10.25
C ILE A 81 10.21 -20.88 11.75
N VAL A 82 9.71 -19.81 12.35
CA VAL A 82 9.28 -19.81 13.74
C VAL A 82 8.14 -20.80 13.87
N LYS A 83 8.36 -21.84 14.67
CA LYS A 83 7.32 -22.80 15.06
C LYS A 83 6.59 -22.26 16.27
N PHE A 84 5.32 -21.99 16.11
CA PHE A 84 4.41 -21.63 17.20
C PHE A 84 3.97 -22.89 17.95
N THR A 85 3.76 -22.78 19.25
CA THR A 85 3.16 -23.85 20.06
C THR A 85 1.69 -24.05 19.68
N GLU A 86 1.12 -25.23 20.00
CA GLU A 86 -0.31 -25.48 19.81
C GLU A 86 -1.18 -24.47 20.59
N GLU A 87 -0.74 -24.09 21.79
CA GLU A 87 -1.40 -23.06 22.61
C GLU A 87 -1.41 -21.71 21.89
N GLN A 88 -0.27 -21.26 21.35
CA GLN A 88 -0.22 -20.04 20.56
C GLN A 88 -1.13 -20.15 19.34
N LEU A 89 -1.03 -21.23 18.56
CA LEU A 89 -1.85 -21.42 17.35
C LEU A 89 -3.35 -21.39 17.64
N SER A 90 -3.79 -21.81 18.83
CA SER A 90 -5.19 -21.73 19.25
C SER A 90 -5.72 -20.29 19.38
N THR A 91 -4.83 -19.31 19.61
CA THR A 91 -5.15 -17.87 19.72
C THR A 91 -5.14 -17.14 18.37
N LYS A 92 -4.83 -17.84 17.28
CA LYS A 92 -4.68 -17.26 15.95
C LYS A 92 -5.99 -16.58 15.49
N PRO A 93 -5.94 -15.34 14.95
CA PRO A 93 -7.12 -14.64 14.46
C PRO A 93 -7.85 -15.45 13.39
N LEU A 94 -9.18 -15.51 13.46
CA LEU A 94 -9.96 -16.31 12.52
C LEU A 94 -9.80 -15.80 11.08
N TYR A 95 -9.65 -16.73 10.13
CA TYR A 95 -9.42 -16.47 8.70
C TYR A 95 -8.13 -15.72 8.34
N SER A 96 -7.28 -15.40 9.31
CA SER A 96 -5.95 -14.85 9.05
C SER A 96 -5.05 -15.86 8.33
N ARG A 97 -3.96 -15.39 7.74
CA ARG A 97 -3.06 -16.22 6.92
C ARG A 97 -2.40 -17.33 7.74
N ASP A 98 -2.30 -18.51 7.16
CA ASP A 98 -1.58 -19.63 7.76
C ASP A 98 -0.12 -19.23 8.10
N PRO A 99 0.35 -19.44 9.35
CA PRO A 99 1.66 -18.96 9.78
C PRO A 99 2.83 -19.55 9.00
N GLU A 100 2.79 -20.84 8.68
CA GLU A 100 3.86 -21.50 7.95
C GLU A 100 3.92 -21.00 6.50
N LYS A 101 2.77 -20.90 5.82
CA LYS A 101 2.68 -20.36 4.45
C LYS A 101 3.09 -18.89 4.37
N TRP A 102 2.83 -18.11 5.41
CA TRP A 102 3.25 -16.70 5.47
C TRP A 102 4.77 -16.59 5.56
N GLN A 103 5.37 -17.35 6.47
CA GLN A 103 6.83 -17.37 6.68
C GLN A 103 7.59 -17.93 5.48
N LYS A 104 7.07 -18.97 4.82
CA LYS A 104 7.65 -19.51 3.56
C LYS A 104 7.71 -18.48 2.43
N LYS A 105 6.85 -17.46 2.45
CA LYS A 105 6.89 -16.34 1.48
C LYS A 105 7.86 -15.22 1.87
N GLY A 106 8.52 -15.33 3.03
CA GLY A 106 9.42 -14.33 3.58
C GLY A 106 8.77 -13.39 4.61
N GLY A 107 7.47 -13.57 4.90
CA GLY A 107 6.77 -12.77 5.89
C GLY A 107 7.18 -13.15 7.32
N LYS A 108 6.97 -12.24 8.27
CA LYS A 108 7.21 -12.50 9.70
C LYS A 108 5.90 -12.40 10.48
N ILE A 109 5.86 -13.08 11.62
CA ILE A 109 4.75 -13.04 12.55
C ILE A 109 5.30 -12.80 13.96
N GLU A 110 4.69 -11.86 14.66
CA GLU A 110 4.95 -11.55 16.07
C GLU A 110 3.65 -11.80 16.84
N ILE A 111 3.75 -12.33 18.06
CA ILE A 111 2.63 -12.46 19.00
C ILE A 111 3.06 -11.72 20.27
N SER A 112 2.27 -10.72 20.70
CA SER A 112 2.55 -10.00 21.94
C SER A 112 2.25 -10.85 23.18
N GLU A 113 2.66 -10.39 24.36
CA GLU A 113 2.29 -11.01 25.65
C GLU A 113 0.77 -11.07 25.86
N GLU A 114 0.04 -10.11 25.29
CA GLU A 114 -1.43 -10.06 25.28
C GLU A 114 -2.07 -10.98 24.22
N GLY A 115 -1.27 -11.77 23.50
CA GLY A 115 -1.75 -12.66 22.45
C GLY A 115 -2.13 -11.95 21.14
N ILE A 116 -1.72 -10.70 20.94
CA ILE A 116 -2.03 -9.97 19.70
C ILE A 116 -1.08 -10.43 18.59
N TRP A 117 -1.67 -11.05 17.57
CA TRP A 117 -0.95 -11.47 16.38
C TRP A 117 -0.67 -10.28 15.47
N THR A 118 0.56 -10.15 15.00
CA THR A 118 0.97 -9.14 14.03
C THR A 118 1.67 -9.79 12.84
N TYR A 119 1.11 -9.58 11.66
CA TYR A 119 1.66 -10.09 10.41
C TYR A 119 2.47 -8.99 9.71
N ILE A 120 3.67 -9.33 9.26
CA ILE A 120 4.60 -8.42 8.59
C ILE A 120 4.86 -8.96 7.19
N ASP A 121 4.51 -8.19 6.17
CA ASP A 121 4.68 -8.58 4.76
C ASP A 121 6.14 -8.44 4.30
N TRP A 122 6.49 -9.18 3.24
CA TRP A 122 7.86 -9.33 2.76
C TRP A 122 8.23 -8.38 1.61
N TYR A 123 7.28 -7.67 1.01
CA TYR A 123 7.54 -6.86 -0.19
C TYR A 123 7.63 -5.35 0.05
N ILE A 124 6.88 -4.78 0.99
CA ILE A 124 6.71 -3.32 1.12
C ILE A 124 6.84 -2.91 2.59
N LEU A 125 7.79 -2.04 2.90
CA LEU A 125 8.07 -1.61 4.27
C LEU A 125 7.38 -0.28 4.61
N PRO A 126 6.75 -0.15 5.81
CA PRO A 126 6.35 -1.21 6.74
C PRO A 126 4.85 -1.54 6.62
N ASN A 127 4.51 -2.53 5.81
CA ASN A 127 3.18 -3.12 5.82
C ASN A 127 3.09 -4.22 6.89
N ARG A 128 2.81 -3.81 8.13
CA ARG A 128 2.48 -4.71 9.25
C ARG A 128 1.07 -4.44 9.75
N VAL A 129 0.32 -5.50 10.03
CA VAL A 129 -1.06 -5.40 10.54
C VAL A 129 -1.21 -6.29 11.76
N SER A 130 -1.61 -5.67 12.87
CA SER A 130 -1.94 -6.32 14.13
C SER A 130 -3.42 -6.71 14.16
N TYR A 131 -3.76 -7.74 14.94
CA TYR A 131 -5.10 -8.30 15.01
C TYR A 131 -5.68 -8.26 16.43
N PRO A 132 -5.84 -7.08 17.06
CA PRO A 132 -6.46 -6.99 18.39
C PRO A 132 -7.89 -7.54 18.35
N GLY A 133 -8.23 -8.41 19.30
CA GLY A 133 -9.54 -9.10 19.32
C GLY A 133 -9.82 -9.96 18.08
N GLY A 134 -8.80 -10.27 17.27
CA GLY A 134 -8.93 -11.03 16.03
C GLY A 134 -9.26 -10.21 14.77
N PHE A 135 -9.34 -8.87 14.86
CA PHE A 135 -9.69 -7.98 13.74
C PHE A 135 -8.50 -7.16 13.27
N PRO A 136 -8.32 -6.93 11.96
CA PRO A 136 -7.17 -6.21 11.44
C PRO A 136 -7.23 -4.72 11.80
N ASP A 137 -6.19 -4.21 12.45
CA ASP A 137 -6.06 -2.78 12.69
C ASP A 137 -5.35 -2.09 11.51
N PHE A 138 -6.11 -1.86 10.43
CA PHE A 138 -5.59 -1.16 9.25
C PHE A 138 -5.27 0.30 9.54
N LYS A 139 -5.95 0.92 10.51
CA LYS A 139 -5.77 2.34 10.84
C LYS A 139 -4.42 2.59 11.48
N SER A 140 -4.08 1.82 12.53
CA SER A 140 -2.77 1.92 13.18
C SER A 140 -1.63 1.50 12.26
N ALA A 141 -1.90 0.62 11.28
CA ALA A 141 -0.97 0.27 10.21
C ALA A 141 -0.76 1.40 9.17
N GLY A 142 -1.55 2.47 9.22
CA GLY A 142 -1.48 3.57 8.24
C GLY A 142 -2.01 3.20 6.85
N LEU A 143 -2.88 2.20 6.76
CA LEU A 143 -3.41 1.65 5.51
C LEU A 143 -4.82 2.15 5.16
N VAL A 144 -5.37 3.03 5.99
CA VAL A 144 -6.71 3.60 5.81
C VAL A 144 -6.59 4.99 5.17
N ARG A 145 -7.21 5.18 4.00
CA ARG A 145 -7.28 6.48 3.32
C ARG A 145 -8.30 7.42 3.97
N GLN A 146 -9.46 6.88 4.34
CA GLN A 146 -10.53 7.60 5.03
C GLN A 146 -11.45 6.62 5.76
N GLU A 147 -12.18 7.14 6.74
CA GLU A 147 -13.18 6.42 7.52
C GLU A 147 -14.53 7.10 7.35
N VAL A 148 -15.59 6.32 7.17
CA VAL A 148 -16.94 6.81 6.92
C VAL A 148 -17.89 6.14 7.90
N PRO A 149 -18.45 6.87 8.87
CA PRO A 149 -19.50 6.34 9.73
C PRO A 149 -20.80 6.23 8.92
N ILE A 150 -21.20 5.00 8.60
CA ILE A 150 -22.43 4.71 7.84
C ILE A 150 -23.60 4.28 8.73
N GLY A 151 -23.37 4.15 10.04
CA GLY A 151 -24.35 3.58 10.98
C GLY A 151 -24.41 2.06 10.85
N GLU A 152 -25.44 1.45 11.42
CA GLU A 152 -25.56 -0.01 11.46
C GLU A 152 -25.42 -0.65 10.07
N PHE A 153 -24.55 -1.65 9.96
CA PHE A 153 -24.32 -2.37 8.71
C PHE A 153 -25.56 -3.13 8.21
N ASN A 154 -25.73 -3.09 6.89
CA ASN A 154 -26.79 -3.78 6.18
C ASN A 154 -26.21 -4.90 5.29
N ARG A 155 -26.14 -4.68 3.98
CA ARG A 155 -25.56 -5.58 2.98
C ARG A 155 -24.52 -4.82 2.18
N TYR A 156 -23.52 -5.57 1.70
CA TYR A 156 -22.30 -5.02 1.10
C TYR A 156 -22.54 -3.91 0.05
N ASP A 157 -23.42 -4.13 -0.91
CA ASP A 157 -23.75 -3.17 -1.97
C ASP A 157 -24.40 -1.89 -1.44
N ILE A 158 -25.31 -1.99 -0.48
CA ILE A 158 -25.96 -0.82 0.15
C ILE A 158 -24.93 -0.05 0.98
N ASP A 159 -24.16 -0.75 1.80
CA ASP A 159 -23.16 -0.14 2.68
C ASP A 159 -22.05 0.54 1.86
N PHE A 160 -21.62 -0.08 0.76
CA PHE A 160 -20.59 0.47 -0.11
C PHE A 160 -21.09 1.72 -0.83
N ALA A 161 -22.31 1.70 -1.36
CA ALA A 161 -22.92 2.87 -2.00
C ALA A 161 -23.07 4.02 -1.00
N LYS A 162 -23.53 3.73 0.22
CA LYS A 162 -23.66 4.72 1.30
C LYS A 162 -22.31 5.29 1.74
N ALA A 163 -21.28 4.45 1.82
CA ALA A 163 -19.93 4.91 2.13
C ALA A 163 -19.36 5.79 1.01
N ASP A 164 -19.56 5.42 -0.26
CA ASP A 164 -19.15 6.24 -1.42
C ASP A 164 -19.84 7.62 -1.43
N GLU A 165 -21.12 7.69 -1.03
CA GLU A 165 -21.89 8.95 -0.92
C GLU A 165 -21.43 9.84 0.24
N LEU A 166 -21.16 9.25 1.42
CA LEU A 166 -20.83 9.98 2.65
C LEU A 166 -19.33 10.27 2.81
N ALA A 167 -18.49 9.74 1.93
CA ALA A 167 -17.05 9.84 2.05
C ALA A 167 -16.54 11.29 1.89
N PRO A 168 -15.80 11.84 2.88
CA PRO A 168 -15.33 13.22 2.84
C PRO A 168 -14.34 13.51 1.71
N ASN A 169 -13.60 12.48 1.27
CA ASN A 169 -12.65 12.58 0.16
C ASN A 169 -13.23 12.05 -1.17
N GLY A 170 -14.56 12.07 -1.28
CA GLY A 170 -15.30 11.44 -2.37
C GLY A 170 -15.28 9.92 -2.30
N PRO A 171 -15.88 9.25 -3.30
CA PRO A 171 -15.95 7.78 -3.38
C PRO A 171 -14.58 7.13 -3.20
N LYS A 172 -14.57 5.86 -2.80
CA LYS A 172 -13.32 5.09 -2.75
C LYS A 172 -12.66 5.09 -4.14
N LEU A 173 -11.34 5.01 -4.14
CA LEU A 173 -10.57 4.80 -5.36
C LEU A 173 -10.86 3.42 -5.97
N ASP A 174 -10.69 3.27 -7.29
CA ASP A 174 -10.95 2.01 -7.99
C ASP A 174 -10.05 0.87 -7.51
N GLU A 175 -8.83 1.18 -7.07
CA GLU A 175 -7.87 0.21 -6.50
C GLU A 175 -8.18 -0.12 -5.03
N ASN A 176 -9.14 0.58 -4.43
CA ASN A 176 -9.53 0.44 -3.03
C ASN A 176 -10.87 -0.27 -2.85
N THR A 177 -11.12 -0.71 -1.63
CA THR A 177 -12.38 -1.31 -1.20
C THR A 177 -12.79 -0.68 0.12
N TRP A 178 -14.09 -0.70 0.39
CA TRP A 178 -14.59 -0.46 1.73
C TRP A 178 -14.42 -1.73 2.57
N HIS A 179 -13.82 -1.56 3.74
CA HIS A 179 -13.68 -2.58 4.77
C HIS A 179 -14.68 -2.27 5.90
N HIS A 180 -15.56 -3.21 6.21
CA HIS A 180 -16.47 -3.15 7.36
C HIS A 180 -15.67 -3.30 8.67
N HIS A 181 -15.50 -2.22 9.40
CA HIS A 181 -14.78 -2.19 10.69
C HIS A 181 -15.55 -2.97 11.76
N GLN A 182 -14.85 -3.50 12.76
CA GLN A 182 -15.45 -4.33 13.82
C GLN A 182 -16.35 -3.57 14.79
N ASP A 183 -16.39 -2.23 14.72
CA ASP A 183 -17.34 -1.40 15.48
C ASP A 183 -18.78 -1.46 14.95
N LEU A 184 -19.00 -2.16 13.84
CA LEU A 184 -20.32 -2.39 13.22
C LEU A 184 -20.98 -1.15 12.61
N THR A 185 -20.25 -0.02 12.56
CA THR A 185 -20.82 1.26 12.10
C THR A 185 -19.95 2.02 11.11
N THR A 186 -18.67 1.67 11.01
CA THR A 186 -17.68 2.43 10.24
C THR A 186 -17.16 1.63 9.05
N MET A 187 -17.07 2.28 7.89
CA MET A 187 -16.33 1.78 6.73
C MET A 187 -14.94 2.40 6.68
N GLN A 188 -13.92 1.58 6.44
CA GLN A 188 -12.56 2.04 6.21
C GLN A 188 -12.18 1.83 4.75
N GLU A 189 -11.71 2.88 4.07
CA GLU A 189 -11.19 2.73 2.71
C GLU A 189 -9.76 2.20 2.77
N VAL A 190 -9.55 1.01 2.20
CA VAL A 190 -8.25 0.33 2.17
C VAL A 190 -7.96 -0.19 0.75
N SER A 191 -6.68 -0.28 0.39
CA SER A 191 -6.28 -0.90 -0.88
C SER A 191 -6.79 -2.35 -0.98
N LYS A 192 -7.33 -2.73 -2.15
CA LYS A 192 -7.75 -4.10 -2.45
C LYS A 192 -6.61 -5.09 -2.27
N GLU A 193 -5.39 -4.68 -2.61
CA GLU A 193 -4.21 -5.52 -2.43
C GLU A 193 -3.99 -5.82 -0.94
N MET A 194 -3.98 -4.77 -0.11
CA MET A 194 -3.73 -4.87 1.32
C MET A 194 -4.84 -5.65 2.03
N HIS A 195 -6.09 -5.37 1.69
CA HIS A 195 -7.26 -6.10 2.19
C HIS A 195 -7.19 -7.60 1.85
N ARG A 196 -6.73 -7.96 0.64
CA ARG A 196 -6.55 -9.35 0.23
C ARG A 196 -5.32 -10.01 0.87
N ARG A 197 -4.26 -9.24 1.10
CA ARG A 197 -3.00 -9.70 1.70
C ARG A 197 -3.25 -10.15 3.14
N PHE A 198 -3.82 -9.26 3.95
CA PHE A 198 -4.17 -9.43 5.35
C PHE A 198 -5.61 -9.93 5.48
N ARG A 199 -5.83 -11.20 5.14
CA ARG A 199 -7.15 -11.85 5.28
C ARG A 199 -7.61 -11.84 6.73
N HIS A 200 -8.92 -11.71 6.94
CA HIS A 200 -9.51 -11.51 8.26
C HIS A 200 -11.00 -11.86 8.29
N MET A 201 -11.56 -11.96 9.50
CA MET A 201 -12.98 -11.76 9.73
C MET A 201 -13.28 -10.25 9.72
N GLY A 202 -14.23 -9.80 8.90
CA GLY A 202 -14.68 -8.40 8.89
C GLY A 202 -15.91 -8.17 9.79
N GLY A 203 -16.21 -6.90 10.11
CA GLY A 203 -17.35 -6.52 10.94
C GLY A 203 -18.71 -6.99 10.39
N MET A 204 -18.83 -7.15 9.07
CA MET A 204 -20.06 -7.71 8.48
C MET A 204 -20.35 -9.15 8.93
N SER A 205 -19.33 -9.96 9.22
CA SER A 205 -19.52 -11.31 9.76
C SER A 205 -20.12 -11.28 11.18
N LEU A 206 -19.67 -10.33 12.01
CA LEU A 206 -20.22 -10.12 13.34
C LEU A 206 -21.67 -9.62 13.28
N ALA A 207 -21.94 -8.62 12.44
CA ALA A 207 -23.27 -8.04 12.30
C ALA A 207 -24.31 -9.07 11.85
N LYS A 208 -23.92 -10.05 11.01
CA LYS A 208 -24.81 -11.17 10.66
C LYS A 208 -25.13 -12.06 11.86
N LYS A 209 -24.11 -12.44 12.65
CA LYS A 209 -24.30 -13.29 13.84
C LYS A 209 -25.18 -12.65 14.92
N LEU A 210 -25.23 -11.32 14.99
CA LEU A 210 -26.08 -10.61 15.96
C LEU A 210 -27.55 -10.53 15.53
N LYS A 211 -27.84 -10.81 14.26
CA LYS A 211 -29.20 -10.80 13.70
C LYS A 211 -29.85 -12.18 13.67
N ASP A 212 -29.08 -13.23 13.98
CA ASP A 212 -29.50 -14.62 14.13
C ASP A 212 -29.85 -14.93 15.60
#